data_AF-A0A484FH76-F1
#
_entry.id   AF-A0A484FH76-F1
#
_cell.length_a   1.000
_cell.length_b   1.000
_cell.length_c   1.000
_cell.angle_alpha   90.00
_cell.angle_beta   90.00
_cell.angle_gamma   90.00
#
_symmetry.space_group_name_H-M   'P 1'
#
loop_
_entity.id
_entity.type
_entity.pdbx_description
1 polymer ?
#
loop_
_entity_poly.entity_id
_entity_poly.type
_entity_poly.pdbx_seq_one_letter_code
_entity_poly.pdbx_strand_id
1 'polypeptide(L)'
;MTRDPEAASGRLWRVRGRSCPPIQRSDFAFHIKLREASKILDITSSPTVVSSSSSAMAPIQSNWATTLPGQQARRPASWGFLTSISAAAFVTQYFLAPGPLVQPPSLKSCLLDVCDGQPGCVQFPGEETSDWLQPFNLGQVSVPAAIIRPKNAQEIASIVNCAATHGSKVQAKAGGHSFANHGFGGEDGAVSVDMHNFRYVTVDSADLTARVGGGTSLRQLDDQLRPFHRGIPHGVCHGIGIGGHATIGGFGPMSRMWGTTLDHVEEVEVVTANGTIVRASNHHNTDLFFAIRGAGAGFGIVTEFKMRTRSIPREVLHLDLTFDFEQSTDLTKEFIKWQKLAADRTLDHRFGTEFTVTPLGVLKKLSYQVAIISSRESWETSLARRESEESLHIPNHPSKLLLKGLGFTQEDVLAGDQIADLFEYLKVKSQLSTSWSIKFTASGGAVADVPMAATAFAHRDKLMFYQSYSVDDSRETRSVLDGFHEKLLNLVHDEHQSTYPGFSDPELRNPQRAYWGSNLPALEQIKASWDPSDIFHHPQSSQDF
;
A
#
# COMPACT_ATOMS: atom_id res chain seq x y z
N MET A 1 -53.54 -1.75 73.50
CA MET A 1 -52.60 -0.62 73.71
C MET A 1 -51.76 -0.54 72.44
N THR A 2 -52.13 0.30 71.46
CA THR A 2 -51.72 1.73 71.28
C THR A 2 -50.25 1.89 70.91
N ARG A 3 -49.84 2.46 69.76
CA ARG A 3 -50.55 3.09 68.61
C ARG A 3 -49.67 3.01 67.33
N ASP A 4 -50.29 3.23 66.17
CA ASP A 4 -49.72 3.55 64.84
C ASP A 4 -49.16 5.00 64.74
N PRO A 5 -48.56 5.48 63.61
CA PRO A 5 -47.99 4.81 62.41
C PRO A 5 -46.66 5.41 61.85
N GLU A 6 -46.16 4.84 60.74
CA GLU A 6 -45.42 5.45 59.59
C GLU A 6 -44.04 6.18 59.75
N ALA A 7 -43.43 6.50 58.60
CA ALA A 7 -41.97 6.56 58.37
C ALA A 7 -41.42 7.93 57.91
N ALA A 8 -40.10 8.17 58.04
CA ALA A 8 -39.41 9.28 57.37
C ALA A 8 -37.87 9.13 57.20
N SER A 9 -37.38 9.48 55.99
CA SER A 9 -36.01 9.95 55.63
C SER A 9 -34.81 8.99 55.69
N GLY A 10 -33.90 9.13 54.71
CA GLY A 10 -32.69 8.32 54.53
C GLY A 10 -31.37 9.04 54.85
N ARG A 11 -30.23 8.39 54.56
CA ARG A 11 -28.87 8.96 54.74
C ARG A 11 -27.86 8.38 53.75
N LEU A 12 -26.99 9.23 53.19
CA LEU A 12 -25.97 8.81 52.20
C LEU A 12 -24.73 8.17 52.86
N TRP A 13 -24.08 7.26 52.12
CA TRP A 13 -22.77 6.70 52.47
C TRP A 13 -21.66 7.27 51.59
N ARG A 14 -20.53 7.66 52.19
CA ARG A 14 -19.31 8.09 51.46
C ARG A 14 -18.41 6.88 51.18
N VAL A 15 -17.92 6.76 49.95
CA VAL A 15 -16.87 5.78 49.57
C VAL A 15 -15.49 6.42 49.73
N ARG A 16 -14.51 5.67 50.25
CA ARG A 16 -13.10 6.10 50.33
C ARG A 16 -12.40 5.89 48.99
N GLY A 17 -11.63 6.87 48.54
CA GLY A 17 -10.82 6.76 47.31
C GLY A 17 -9.70 5.72 47.41
N ARG A 18 -9.31 5.14 46.27
CA ARG A 18 -8.07 4.38 46.11
C ARG A 18 -7.06 5.21 45.32
N SER A 19 -5.79 5.10 45.67
CA SER A 19 -4.67 5.76 44.99
C SER A 19 -4.46 5.18 43.58
N CYS A 20 -4.06 6.04 42.63
CA CYS A 20 -3.60 5.60 41.31
C CYS A 20 -2.34 4.71 41.41
N PRO A 21 -2.13 3.76 40.48
CA PRO A 21 -0.87 3.04 40.37
C PRO A 21 0.26 4.00 39.94
N PRO A 22 1.53 3.68 40.27
CA PRO A 22 2.68 4.49 39.84
C PRO A 22 2.88 4.42 38.32
N ILE A 23 3.22 5.56 37.73
CA ILE A 23 3.59 5.73 36.32
C ILE A 23 4.82 4.86 36.01
N GLN A 24 4.82 4.12 34.89
CA GLN A 24 5.97 3.27 34.54
C GLN A 24 7.14 4.12 34.05
N ARG A 25 8.38 3.62 34.21
CA ARG A 25 9.59 4.36 33.78
C ARG A 25 9.60 4.67 32.27
N SER A 26 9.00 3.80 31.46
CA SER A 26 8.73 3.97 30.03
C SER A 26 7.85 5.19 29.71
N ASP A 27 6.84 5.45 30.53
CA ASP A 27 5.93 6.58 30.36
C ASP A 27 6.59 7.88 30.81
N PHE A 28 7.43 7.85 31.85
CA PHE A 28 8.18 9.03 32.30
C PHE A 28 9.18 9.50 31.25
N ALA A 29 9.93 8.57 30.63
CA ALA A 29 10.81 8.87 29.49
C ALA A 29 10.04 9.43 28.27
N PHE A 30 8.85 8.87 27.99
CA PHE A 30 7.96 9.39 26.94
C PHE A 30 7.53 10.84 27.21
N HIS A 31 7.09 11.16 28.43
CA HIS A 31 6.67 12.52 28.80
C HIS A 31 7.84 13.52 28.81
N ILE A 32 9.09 13.08 29.00
CA ILE A 32 10.27 13.93 28.82
C ILE A 32 10.47 14.23 27.34
N LYS A 33 10.55 13.21 26.47
CA LYS A 33 10.77 13.41 25.03
C LYS A 33 9.63 14.15 24.34
N LEU A 34 8.38 13.93 24.76
CA LEU A 34 7.22 14.72 24.28
C LEU A 34 7.35 16.20 24.69
N ARG A 35 7.88 16.50 25.89
CA ARG A 35 8.18 17.86 26.35
C ARG A 35 9.42 18.47 25.69
N GLU A 36 10.29 17.66 25.08
CA GLU A 36 11.45 18.13 24.32
C GLU A 36 11.05 18.44 22.88
N ALA A 37 10.28 17.54 22.24
CA ALA A 37 9.60 17.83 20.97
C ALA A 37 8.71 19.07 21.07
N SER A 38 7.89 19.21 22.12
CA SER A 38 7.03 20.40 22.30
C SER A 38 7.79 21.69 22.59
N LYS A 39 9.06 21.62 23.02
CA LYS A 39 9.95 22.80 23.15
C LYS A 39 10.62 23.13 21.81
N ILE A 40 11.04 22.12 21.04
CA ILE A 40 11.58 22.30 19.69
C ILE A 40 10.56 23.00 18.77
N LEU A 41 9.27 22.76 19.04
CA LEU A 41 8.12 23.26 18.29
C LEU A 41 7.39 24.46 18.97
N ASP A 42 8.00 25.10 19.98
CA ASP A 42 7.51 26.30 20.70
C ASP A 42 6.04 26.25 21.22
N ILE A 43 5.52 25.06 21.53
CA ILE A 43 4.11 24.82 21.85
C ILE A 43 3.76 25.33 23.27
N THR A 44 3.48 26.62 23.39
CA THR A 44 3.32 27.32 24.68
C THR A 44 1.97 28.02 24.86
N SER A 45 1.07 27.99 23.88
CA SER A 45 -0.24 28.65 23.91
C SER A 45 -1.41 27.66 23.79
N SER A 46 -2.45 27.86 24.61
CA SER A 46 -3.69 27.07 24.57
C SER A 46 -4.67 27.64 23.52
N PRO A 47 -5.14 26.86 22.53
CA PRO A 47 -6.12 27.33 21.56
C PRO A 47 -7.52 27.54 22.16
N THR A 48 -8.22 28.58 21.73
CA THR A 48 -9.64 28.80 22.04
C THR A 48 -10.55 27.94 21.17
N VAL A 49 -11.52 27.27 21.79
CA VAL A 49 -12.49 26.39 21.11
C VAL A 49 -13.56 27.20 20.37
N VAL A 50 -13.79 26.86 19.10
CA VAL A 50 -14.99 27.25 18.34
C VAL A 50 -15.65 25.98 17.79
N SER A 51 -16.90 25.74 18.17
CA SER A 51 -17.63 24.52 17.81
C SER A 51 -18.60 24.74 16.65
N SER A 52 -18.49 23.95 15.59
CA SER A 52 -19.51 23.80 14.55
C SER A 52 -20.12 22.39 14.59
N SER A 53 -21.44 22.30 14.61
CA SER A 53 -22.18 21.04 14.73
C SER A 53 -22.61 20.50 13.37
N SER A 54 -22.18 19.30 13.00
CA SER A 54 -22.73 18.55 11.86
C SER A 54 -23.95 17.73 12.27
N SER A 55 -25.03 17.83 11.49
CA SER A 55 -26.28 17.10 11.72
C SER A 55 -26.26 15.73 11.02
N ALA A 56 -26.63 14.68 11.75
CA ALA A 56 -26.72 13.33 11.21
C ALA A 56 -27.97 13.13 10.34
N MET A 57 -27.86 12.30 9.29
CA MET A 57 -29.00 11.77 8.52
C MET A 57 -29.27 10.30 8.87
N ALA A 58 -30.53 9.88 8.73
CA ALA A 58 -31.03 8.59 9.21
C ALA A 58 -30.98 7.48 8.11
N PRO A 59 -30.88 6.20 8.51
CA PRO A 59 -30.82 5.07 7.58
C PRO A 59 -32.21 4.68 7.02
N ILE A 60 -32.21 4.11 5.81
CA ILE A 60 -33.41 3.54 5.16
C ILE A 60 -33.38 2.02 5.31
N GLN A 61 -34.52 1.42 5.70
CA GLN A 61 -34.71 -0.03 5.78
C GLN A 61 -35.41 -0.57 4.51
N SER A 62 -35.06 -1.78 4.09
CA SER A 62 -35.77 -2.53 3.05
C SER A 62 -36.54 -3.72 3.66
N ASN A 63 -37.77 -3.93 3.21
CA ASN A 63 -38.65 -4.97 3.75
C ASN A 63 -38.54 -6.31 2.99
N TRP A 64 -38.78 -7.40 3.72
CA TRP A 64 -38.88 -8.76 3.19
C TRP A 64 -40.30 -9.09 2.73
N ALA A 65 -40.42 -9.93 1.70
CA ALA A 65 -41.64 -10.68 1.40
C ALA A 65 -41.29 -12.01 0.72
N THR A 66 -41.94 -13.10 1.13
CA THR A 66 -41.69 -14.47 0.67
C THR A 66 -42.95 -15.11 0.08
N THR A 67 -42.87 -15.76 -1.08
CA THR A 67 -43.93 -16.69 -1.53
C THR A 67 -43.42 -17.82 -2.43
N LEU A 68 -43.80 -19.03 -2.04
CA LEU A 68 -43.82 -20.33 -2.75
C LEU A 68 -45.06 -21.07 -2.19
N PRO A 69 -45.57 -22.20 -2.74
CA PRO A 69 -44.90 -23.15 -3.65
C PRO A 69 -45.79 -23.67 -4.83
N GLY A 70 -45.25 -24.62 -5.61
CA GLY A 70 -46.02 -25.47 -6.52
C GLY A 70 -45.22 -26.71 -6.97
N GLN A 71 -45.74 -27.91 -6.71
CA GLN A 71 -45.13 -29.18 -7.16
C GLN A 71 -45.87 -29.74 -8.39
N GLN A 72 -45.17 -30.46 -9.27
CA GLN A 72 -45.28 -31.94 -9.38
C GLN A 72 -44.36 -32.50 -10.47
N ALA A 73 -44.19 -33.83 -10.51
CA ALA A 73 -43.23 -34.54 -11.35
C ALA A 73 -43.87 -35.71 -12.13
N ARG A 74 -43.22 -36.15 -13.22
CA ARG A 74 -43.18 -37.57 -13.66
C ARG A 74 -42.16 -37.83 -14.80
N ARG A 75 -41.35 -38.88 -14.59
CA ARG A 75 -40.77 -39.80 -15.61
C ARG A 75 -41.64 -41.10 -15.57
N PRO A 76 -41.54 -42.12 -16.47
CA PRO A 76 -40.39 -42.69 -17.19
C PRO A 76 -40.68 -42.89 -18.72
N ALA A 77 -40.06 -43.75 -19.56
CA ALA A 77 -39.20 -44.93 -19.37
C ALA A 77 -38.23 -45.22 -20.58
N SER A 78 -37.60 -46.40 -20.60
CA SER A 78 -36.35 -46.73 -21.31
C SER A 78 -36.38 -48.03 -22.16
N TRP A 79 -35.60 -48.08 -23.25
CA TRP A 79 -35.09 -49.27 -23.98
C TRP A 79 -33.81 -48.88 -24.77
N GLY A 80 -32.89 -49.76 -25.21
CA GLY A 80 -32.70 -51.19 -24.89
C GLY A 80 -31.95 -52.02 -25.97
N PHE A 81 -30.65 -52.30 -25.76
CA PHE A 81 -29.76 -53.23 -26.52
C PHE A 81 -29.44 -52.81 -28.01
N LEU A 82 -28.27 -53.01 -28.65
CA LEU A 82 -27.23 -54.08 -28.72
C LEU A 82 -27.70 -55.31 -29.55
N THR A 83 -26.97 -55.95 -30.49
CA THR A 83 -25.56 -55.91 -31.02
C THR A 83 -25.50 -56.74 -32.35
N SER A 84 -24.46 -56.88 -33.22
CA SER A 84 -23.07 -56.35 -33.40
C SER A 84 -22.45 -56.81 -34.75
N ILE A 85 -21.47 -56.06 -35.30
CA ILE A 85 -20.36 -56.48 -36.22
C ILE A 85 -20.68 -57.03 -37.64
N SER A 86 -19.98 -56.49 -38.65
CA SER A 86 -19.43 -57.23 -39.81
C SER A 86 -18.25 -56.44 -40.42
N ALA A 87 -17.24 -57.12 -40.95
CA ALA A 87 -15.97 -56.49 -41.36
C ALA A 87 -15.57 -56.85 -42.80
N ALA A 88 -15.24 -55.83 -43.60
CA ALA A 88 -14.48 -55.94 -44.85
C ALA A 88 -13.86 -54.59 -45.20
N ALA A 89 -12.52 -54.50 -45.25
CA ALA A 89 -11.79 -53.32 -45.71
C ALA A 89 -10.53 -53.77 -46.44
N PHE A 90 -10.26 -53.18 -47.61
CA PHE A 90 -9.09 -53.48 -48.43
C PHE A 90 -7.81 -52.89 -47.82
N VAL A 91 -6.67 -53.54 -48.06
CA VAL A 91 -5.35 -52.97 -47.78
C VAL A 91 -5.02 -51.94 -48.85
N THR A 92 -5.40 -50.68 -48.60
CA THR A 92 -4.98 -49.53 -49.39
C THR A 92 -3.79 -48.86 -48.70
N GLN A 93 -2.65 -48.77 -49.37
CA GLN A 93 -1.49 -48.01 -48.85
C GLN A 93 -1.80 -46.51 -48.87
N TYR A 94 -2.25 -45.97 -47.76
CA TYR A 94 -2.28 -44.53 -47.55
C TYR A 94 -0.88 -44.01 -47.28
N PHE A 95 -0.43 -43.07 -48.10
CA PHE A 95 0.65 -42.17 -47.70
C PHE A 95 0.21 -41.45 -46.42
N LEU A 96 1.05 -41.48 -45.39
CA LEU A 96 0.90 -40.59 -44.25
C LEU A 96 1.21 -39.17 -44.73
N ALA A 97 0.19 -38.45 -45.17
CA ALA A 97 0.22 -37.00 -45.15
C ALA A 97 0.57 -36.56 -43.72
N PRO A 98 1.43 -35.56 -43.51
CA PRO A 98 1.63 -35.00 -42.18
C PRO A 98 0.26 -34.54 -41.66
N GLY A 99 -0.10 -35.00 -40.46
CA GLY A 99 -1.32 -34.55 -39.80
C GLY A 99 -1.34 -33.02 -39.71
N PRO A 100 -2.52 -32.38 -39.73
CA PRO A 100 -2.59 -30.92 -39.67
C PRO A 100 -1.78 -30.43 -38.46
N LEU A 101 -0.84 -29.52 -38.71
CA LEU A 101 -0.05 -28.90 -37.66
C LEU A 101 -1.00 -28.17 -36.72
N VAL A 102 -1.30 -28.80 -35.59
CA VAL A 102 -2.08 -28.19 -34.51
C VAL A 102 -1.25 -27.02 -34.01
N GLN A 103 -1.58 -25.82 -34.44
CA GLN A 103 -0.94 -24.62 -33.95
C GLN A 103 -1.18 -24.52 -32.44
N PRO A 104 -0.19 -24.05 -31.65
CA PRO A 104 -0.38 -23.87 -30.22
C PRO A 104 -1.59 -22.95 -29.98
N PRO A 105 -2.45 -23.25 -29.00
CA PRO A 105 -3.62 -22.43 -28.72
C PRO A 105 -3.16 -21.05 -28.28
N SER A 106 -3.54 -20.02 -29.03
CA SER A 106 -3.21 -18.60 -28.76
C SER A 106 -3.39 -18.22 -27.29
N LEU A 107 -2.69 -17.17 -26.84
CA LEU A 107 -2.81 -16.64 -25.47
C LEU A 107 -4.28 -16.41 -25.07
N LYS A 108 -5.13 -15.89 -25.99
CA LYS A 108 -6.55 -15.68 -25.72
C LYS A 108 -7.29 -16.99 -25.43
N SER A 109 -7.08 -18.04 -26.22
CA SER A 109 -7.62 -19.39 -25.93
C SER A 109 -7.04 -19.94 -24.61
N CYS A 110 -5.73 -19.88 -24.40
CA CYS A 110 -5.08 -20.42 -23.20
C CYS A 110 -5.65 -19.79 -21.91
N LEU A 111 -5.86 -18.47 -21.89
CA LEU A 111 -6.48 -17.77 -20.76
C LEU A 111 -7.99 -18.03 -20.61
N LEU A 112 -8.71 -18.29 -21.70
CA LEU A 112 -10.12 -18.73 -21.66
C LEU A 112 -10.27 -20.16 -21.13
N ASP A 113 -9.30 -21.04 -21.43
CA ASP A 113 -9.25 -22.41 -20.93
C ASP A 113 -9.01 -22.44 -19.41
N VAL A 114 -8.14 -21.58 -18.86
CA VAL A 114 -7.99 -21.41 -17.38
C VAL A 114 -9.30 -20.98 -16.71
N CYS A 115 -10.15 -20.27 -17.44
CA CYS A 115 -11.45 -19.83 -16.93
C CYS A 115 -12.54 -20.90 -16.97
N ASP A 116 -12.29 -22.13 -17.45
CA ASP A 116 -13.32 -23.15 -17.73
C ASP A 116 -14.49 -22.61 -18.60
N GLY A 117 -14.19 -21.66 -19.49
CA GLY A 117 -15.19 -20.95 -20.29
C GLY A 117 -16.17 -20.06 -19.50
N GLN A 118 -15.91 -19.78 -18.21
CA GLN A 118 -16.78 -18.93 -17.39
C GLN A 118 -16.76 -17.46 -17.87
N PRO A 119 -17.92 -16.87 -18.21
CA PRO A 119 -17.99 -15.47 -18.63
C PRO A 119 -17.61 -14.54 -17.47
N GLY A 120 -16.84 -13.49 -17.75
CA GLY A 120 -16.41 -12.53 -16.73
C GLY A 120 -15.33 -13.05 -15.76
N CYS A 121 -14.58 -14.08 -16.16
CA CYS A 121 -13.33 -14.50 -15.48
C CYS A 121 -12.09 -13.78 -16.06
N VAL A 122 -12.06 -13.57 -17.38
CA VAL A 122 -11.05 -12.83 -18.14
C VAL A 122 -11.72 -11.78 -19.03
N GLN A 123 -11.01 -10.68 -19.29
CA GLN A 123 -11.40 -9.60 -20.21
C GLN A 123 -10.20 -9.20 -21.08
N PHE A 124 -10.47 -8.80 -22.32
CA PHE A 124 -9.46 -8.37 -23.29
C PHE A 124 -9.71 -6.91 -23.74
N PRO A 125 -8.67 -6.17 -24.18
CA PRO A 125 -8.84 -4.81 -24.67
C PRO A 125 -9.87 -4.70 -25.80
N GLY A 126 -10.72 -3.66 -25.73
CA GLY A 126 -11.76 -3.39 -26.72
C GLY A 126 -13.07 -4.16 -26.53
N GLU A 127 -13.16 -5.07 -25.56
CA GLU A 127 -14.43 -5.56 -25.02
C GLU A 127 -15.08 -4.46 -24.13
N GLU A 128 -16.38 -4.57 -23.79
CA GLU A 128 -17.09 -3.48 -23.09
C GLU A 128 -16.37 -3.02 -21.80
N THR A 129 -16.20 -1.71 -21.66
CA THR A 129 -15.32 -1.11 -20.64
C THR A 129 -15.82 -1.40 -19.23
N SER A 130 -15.15 -2.31 -18.53
CA SER A 130 -15.38 -2.58 -17.11
C SER A 130 -14.35 -1.87 -16.23
N ASP A 131 -14.72 -1.62 -14.97
CA ASP A 131 -13.87 -1.01 -13.94
C ASP A 131 -12.53 -1.74 -13.70
N TRP A 132 -12.38 -2.98 -14.20
CA TRP A 132 -11.17 -3.79 -14.01
C TRP A 132 -9.95 -3.17 -14.71
N LEU A 133 -10.16 -2.55 -15.88
CA LEU A 133 -9.14 -1.94 -16.73
C LEU A 133 -8.93 -0.44 -16.43
N GLN A 134 -9.55 0.10 -15.39
CA GLN A 134 -9.41 1.52 -15.04
C GLN A 134 -8.04 1.76 -14.35
N PRO A 135 -7.12 2.55 -14.94
CA PRO A 135 -5.82 2.82 -14.33
C PRO A 135 -5.95 3.80 -13.15
N PHE A 136 -5.07 3.70 -12.16
CA PHE A 136 -5.06 4.61 -11.01
C PHE A 136 -4.49 5.98 -11.42
N ASN A 137 -3.39 5.98 -12.16
CA ASN A 137 -2.85 7.18 -12.79
C ASN A 137 -3.37 7.33 -14.23
N LEU A 138 -4.22 8.32 -14.50
CA LEU A 138 -4.71 8.66 -15.85
C LEU A 138 -3.65 9.37 -16.72
N GLY A 139 -2.52 9.78 -16.14
CA GLY A 139 -1.37 10.34 -16.84
C GLY A 139 -0.42 9.28 -17.42
N GLN A 140 -0.66 7.99 -17.13
CA GLN A 140 0.14 6.86 -17.60
C GLN A 140 -0.80 5.76 -18.10
N VAL A 141 -0.78 5.44 -19.40
CA VAL A 141 -1.71 4.46 -19.98
C VAL A 141 -0.92 3.28 -20.53
N SER A 142 -1.14 2.10 -19.95
CA SER A 142 -0.60 0.81 -20.39
C SER A 142 -1.77 -0.16 -20.61
N VAL A 143 -1.86 -0.75 -21.78
CA VAL A 143 -2.96 -1.65 -22.19
C VAL A 143 -2.51 -3.11 -22.04
N PRO A 144 -2.97 -3.85 -21.02
CA PRO A 144 -2.60 -5.25 -20.84
C PRO A 144 -3.19 -6.12 -21.97
N ALA A 145 -2.52 -7.19 -22.38
CA ALA A 145 -3.05 -8.15 -23.36
C ALA A 145 -4.35 -8.81 -22.87
N ALA A 146 -4.46 -9.02 -21.56
CA ALA A 146 -5.66 -9.48 -20.88
C ALA A 146 -5.62 -9.09 -19.40
N ILE A 147 -6.80 -8.99 -18.77
CA ILE A 147 -6.95 -8.97 -17.31
C ILE A 147 -7.81 -10.14 -16.84
N ILE A 148 -7.34 -10.88 -15.83
CA ILE A 148 -7.95 -12.15 -15.39
C ILE A 148 -8.05 -12.23 -13.87
N ARG A 149 -9.17 -12.76 -13.36
CA ARG A 149 -9.45 -12.97 -11.93
C ARG A 149 -9.44 -14.46 -11.56
N PRO A 150 -8.26 -15.06 -11.32
CA PRO A 150 -8.17 -16.46 -10.90
C PRO A 150 -8.81 -16.68 -9.53
N LYS A 151 -9.36 -17.88 -9.32
CA LYS A 151 -10.07 -18.28 -8.09
C LYS A 151 -9.14 -18.89 -7.02
N ASN A 152 -7.96 -19.37 -7.43
CA ASN A 152 -7.01 -20.13 -6.61
C ASN A 152 -5.58 -20.05 -7.19
N ALA A 153 -4.59 -20.55 -6.45
CA ALA A 153 -3.18 -20.49 -6.83
C ALA A 153 -2.86 -21.34 -8.08
N GLN A 154 -3.62 -22.40 -8.35
CA GLN A 154 -3.44 -23.26 -9.53
C GLN A 154 -3.89 -22.56 -10.82
N GLU A 155 -4.95 -21.75 -10.78
CA GLU A 155 -5.33 -20.88 -11.90
C GLU A 155 -4.25 -19.83 -12.18
N ILE A 156 -3.63 -19.25 -11.15
CA ILE A 156 -2.46 -18.35 -11.31
C ILE A 156 -1.29 -19.08 -11.97
N ALA A 157 -0.97 -20.30 -11.53
CA ALA A 157 0.08 -21.12 -12.14
C ALA A 157 -0.18 -21.37 -13.64
N SER A 158 -1.42 -21.69 -14.00
CA SER A 158 -1.81 -21.86 -15.41
C SER A 158 -1.72 -20.56 -16.21
N ILE A 159 -2.06 -19.40 -15.62
CA ILE A 159 -1.91 -18.08 -16.27
C ILE A 159 -0.43 -17.77 -16.54
N VAL A 160 0.45 -17.98 -15.56
CA VAL A 160 1.90 -17.78 -15.70
C VAL A 160 2.45 -18.69 -16.81
N ASN A 161 2.05 -19.96 -16.83
CA ASN A 161 2.45 -20.90 -17.88
C ASN A 161 1.90 -20.52 -19.27
N CYS A 162 0.65 -20.05 -19.37
CA CYS A 162 0.08 -19.51 -20.61
C CYS A 162 0.88 -18.31 -21.14
N ALA A 163 1.23 -17.37 -20.26
CA ALA A 163 1.98 -16.17 -20.62
C ALA A 163 3.42 -16.51 -21.06
N ALA A 164 4.13 -17.34 -20.28
CA ALA A 164 5.48 -17.79 -20.59
C ALA A 164 5.56 -18.56 -21.92
N THR A 165 4.57 -19.42 -22.21
CA THR A 165 4.47 -20.15 -23.49
C THR A 165 4.31 -19.21 -24.71
N HIS A 166 3.78 -18.00 -24.49
CA HIS A 166 3.53 -16.99 -25.53
C HIS A 166 4.51 -15.81 -25.51
N GLY A 167 5.52 -15.82 -24.63
CA GLY A 167 6.46 -14.71 -24.47
C GLY A 167 5.84 -13.43 -23.89
N SER A 168 4.67 -13.53 -23.24
CA SER A 168 4.00 -12.40 -22.59
C SER A 168 4.48 -12.24 -21.15
N LYS A 169 4.68 -10.99 -20.73
CA LYS A 169 4.99 -10.62 -19.34
C LYS A 169 3.74 -10.73 -18.45
N VAL A 170 3.92 -10.86 -17.15
CA VAL A 170 2.84 -11.01 -16.15
C VAL A 170 3.03 -10.03 -15.00
N GLN A 171 1.96 -9.36 -14.58
CA GLN A 171 1.95 -8.52 -13.38
C GLN A 171 0.71 -8.73 -12.50
N ALA A 172 0.86 -8.60 -11.19
CA ALA A 172 -0.22 -8.79 -10.23
C ALA A 172 -0.88 -7.45 -9.82
N LYS A 173 -2.19 -7.34 -10.01
CA LYS A 173 -2.99 -6.19 -9.56
C LYS A 173 -3.75 -6.53 -8.27
N ALA A 174 -3.23 -6.09 -7.13
CA ALA A 174 -3.94 -6.20 -5.85
C ALA A 174 -4.96 -5.07 -5.63
N GLY A 175 -4.47 -3.84 -5.43
CA GLY A 175 -5.31 -2.64 -5.22
C GLY A 175 -5.20 -1.58 -6.33
N GLY A 176 -4.40 -1.80 -7.37
CA GLY A 176 -4.26 -0.86 -8.50
C GLY A 176 -3.44 0.42 -8.25
N HIS A 177 -3.22 0.83 -6.99
CA HIS A 177 -2.54 2.06 -6.54
C HIS A 177 -1.05 2.27 -6.94
N SER A 178 -0.55 1.70 -8.04
CA SER A 178 0.77 2.06 -8.57
C SER A 178 0.68 3.37 -9.35
N PHE A 179 1.51 4.37 -9.02
CA PHE A 179 1.58 5.63 -9.76
C PHE A 179 2.11 5.46 -11.19
N ALA A 180 2.84 4.37 -11.46
CA ALA A 180 3.26 3.94 -12.79
C ALA A 180 2.38 2.81 -13.38
N ASN A 181 1.21 2.55 -12.77
CA ASN A 181 0.26 1.50 -13.17
C ASN A 181 0.86 0.09 -13.37
N HIS A 182 1.96 -0.24 -12.69
CA HIS A 182 2.70 -1.51 -12.86
C HIS A 182 1.84 -2.78 -12.72
N GLY A 183 0.72 -2.75 -11.99
CA GLY A 183 -0.24 -3.88 -11.92
C GLY A 183 -0.92 -4.24 -13.25
N PHE A 184 -0.85 -3.38 -14.26
CA PHE A 184 -1.27 -3.64 -15.64
C PHE A 184 -0.10 -3.99 -16.58
N GLY A 185 1.13 -4.08 -16.04
CA GLY A 185 2.39 -4.21 -16.77
C GLY A 185 3.27 -2.97 -16.65
N GLY A 186 2.68 -1.78 -16.66
CA GLY A 186 3.41 -0.52 -16.85
C GLY A 186 3.86 -0.28 -18.31
N GLU A 187 3.63 -1.26 -19.17
CA GLU A 187 3.82 -1.26 -20.62
C GLU A 187 2.69 -2.09 -21.27
N ASP A 188 2.52 -1.97 -22.58
CA ASP A 188 1.47 -2.68 -23.32
C ASP A 188 1.75 -4.19 -23.45
N GLY A 189 0.70 -5.00 -23.44
CA GLY A 189 0.77 -6.43 -23.78
C GLY A 189 1.07 -7.40 -22.63
N ALA A 190 1.30 -6.91 -21.40
CA ALA A 190 1.40 -7.77 -20.22
C ALA A 190 0.05 -8.41 -19.84
N VAL A 191 0.06 -9.56 -19.17
CA VAL A 191 -1.14 -10.18 -18.57
C VAL A 191 -1.29 -9.67 -17.13
N SER A 192 -2.41 -8.99 -16.85
CA SER A 192 -2.74 -8.48 -15.51
C SER A 192 -3.53 -9.52 -14.72
N VAL A 193 -2.95 -9.99 -13.61
CA VAL A 193 -3.58 -10.94 -12.69
C VAL A 193 -4.25 -10.16 -11.57
N ASP A 194 -5.57 -9.97 -11.67
CA ASP A 194 -6.36 -9.21 -10.70
C ASP A 194 -6.69 -10.08 -9.48
N MET A 195 -6.02 -9.80 -8.37
CA MET A 195 -6.05 -10.61 -7.14
C MET A 195 -7.36 -10.46 -6.35
N HIS A 196 -8.42 -9.92 -6.95
CA HIS A 196 -9.72 -9.64 -6.33
C HIS A 196 -10.29 -10.79 -5.48
N ASN A 197 -10.10 -12.05 -5.89
CA ASN A 197 -10.62 -13.21 -5.17
C ASN A 197 -9.79 -13.58 -3.93
N PHE A 198 -8.56 -13.08 -3.82
CA PHE A 198 -7.63 -13.30 -2.69
C PHE A 198 -7.79 -12.21 -1.62
N ARG A 199 -9.05 -11.93 -1.22
CA ARG A 199 -9.42 -10.86 -0.29
C ARG A 199 -9.99 -11.43 1.01
N TYR A 200 -9.09 -11.79 1.93
CA TYR A 200 -9.43 -12.41 3.21
C TYR A 200 -8.36 -12.13 4.28
N VAL A 201 -8.79 -12.13 5.54
CA VAL A 201 -7.91 -12.25 6.71
C VAL A 201 -8.44 -13.35 7.61
N THR A 202 -7.59 -14.25 8.05
CA THR A 202 -7.88 -15.18 9.16
C THR A 202 -6.83 -15.01 10.25
N VAL A 203 -7.24 -14.98 11.52
CA VAL A 203 -6.35 -14.76 12.66
C VAL A 203 -6.24 -16.06 13.46
N ASP A 204 -5.01 -16.51 13.68
CA ASP A 204 -4.73 -17.67 14.54
C ASP A 204 -4.95 -17.29 16.00
N SER A 205 -5.75 -18.06 16.72
CA SER A 205 -6.12 -17.77 18.12
C SER A 205 -5.01 -18.14 19.13
N ALA A 206 -3.97 -18.87 18.72
CA ALA A 206 -2.87 -19.29 19.59
C ALA A 206 -1.71 -18.27 19.63
N ASP A 207 -1.31 -17.70 18.49
CA ASP A 207 -0.20 -16.74 18.39
C ASP A 207 -0.62 -15.32 17.96
N LEU A 208 -1.89 -15.11 17.57
CA LEU A 208 -2.45 -13.88 17.02
C LEU A 208 -1.76 -13.39 15.73
N THR A 209 -1.08 -14.27 14.99
CA THR A 209 -0.68 -14.00 13.61
C THR A 209 -1.89 -14.07 12.68
N ALA A 210 -1.76 -13.46 11.50
CA ALA A 210 -2.82 -13.37 10.52
C ALA A 210 -2.38 -13.97 9.19
N ARG A 211 -3.18 -14.83 8.58
CA ARG A 211 -3.06 -15.22 7.17
C ARG A 211 -3.91 -14.25 6.34
N VAL A 212 -3.26 -13.57 5.40
CA VAL A 212 -3.83 -12.47 4.62
C VAL A 212 -3.71 -12.77 3.12
N GLY A 213 -4.83 -12.80 2.40
CA GLY A 213 -4.82 -13.00 0.95
C GLY A 213 -4.19 -11.81 0.20
N GLY A 214 -3.41 -12.09 -0.85
CA GLY A 214 -2.61 -11.07 -1.54
C GLY A 214 -3.37 -9.91 -2.19
N GLY A 215 -4.68 -10.07 -2.45
CA GLY A 215 -5.54 -9.03 -3.00
C GLY A 215 -6.23 -8.13 -1.96
N THR A 216 -6.11 -8.44 -0.66
CA THR A 216 -6.77 -7.75 0.46
C THR A 216 -6.34 -6.28 0.52
N SER A 217 -7.30 -5.35 0.65
CA SER A 217 -6.96 -3.93 0.83
C SER A 217 -6.58 -3.60 2.28
N LEU A 218 -5.85 -2.51 2.52
CA LEU A 218 -5.48 -2.07 3.87
C LEU A 218 -6.73 -1.88 4.76
N ARG A 219 -7.80 -1.28 4.21
CA ARG A 219 -9.10 -1.16 4.91
C ARG A 219 -9.70 -2.51 5.31
N GLN A 220 -9.59 -3.52 4.44
CA GLN A 220 -10.07 -4.87 4.73
C GLN A 220 -9.21 -5.57 5.79
N LEU A 221 -7.91 -5.25 5.84
CA LEU A 221 -6.98 -5.72 6.87
C LEU A 221 -7.36 -5.15 8.24
N ASP A 222 -7.52 -3.83 8.36
CA ASP A 222 -7.97 -3.18 9.59
C ASP A 222 -9.36 -3.66 10.05
N ASP A 223 -10.33 -3.73 9.12
CA ASP A 223 -11.69 -4.18 9.44
C ASP A 223 -11.73 -5.58 10.07
N GLN A 224 -10.86 -6.49 9.62
CA GLN A 224 -10.83 -7.88 10.07
C GLN A 224 -9.88 -8.13 11.26
N LEU A 225 -8.87 -7.28 11.48
CA LEU A 225 -8.00 -7.35 12.67
C LEU A 225 -8.60 -6.64 13.90
N ARG A 226 -9.46 -5.63 13.70
CA ARG A 226 -10.13 -4.85 14.76
C ARG A 226 -10.81 -5.69 15.85
N PRO A 227 -11.58 -6.78 15.56
CA PRO A 227 -12.25 -7.57 16.60
C PRO A 227 -11.29 -8.27 17.58
N PHE A 228 -10.02 -8.44 17.19
CA PHE A 228 -8.96 -9.04 17.99
C PHE A 228 -8.11 -7.99 18.73
N HIS A 229 -8.41 -6.70 18.56
CA HIS A 229 -7.58 -5.56 18.96
C HIS A 229 -6.14 -5.63 18.40
N ARG A 230 -6.02 -6.08 17.14
CA ARG A 230 -4.75 -6.26 16.44
C ARG A 230 -4.61 -5.30 15.26
N GLY A 231 -3.37 -5.06 14.86
CA GLY A 231 -3.00 -4.25 13.70
C GLY A 231 -1.61 -4.61 13.17
N ILE A 232 -1.27 -4.07 12.01
CA ILE A 232 0.02 -4.22 11.31
C ILE A 232 0.40 -2.80 10.84
N PRO A 233 1.68 -2.37 10.87
CA PRO A 233 2.06 -1.07 10.32
C PRO A 233 1.86 -1.07 8.80
N HIS A 234 1.23 -0.03 8.25
CA HIS A 234 1.08 0.19 6.81
C HIS A 234 0.85 1.68 6.50
N GLY A 235 0.78 1.99 5.21
CA GLY A 235 0.41 3.28 4.65
C GLY A 235 -1.07 3.64 4.87
N VAL A 236 -1.44 4.81 4.33
CA VAL A 236 -2.64 5.54 4.75
C VAL A 236 -3.87 5.27 3.86
N CYS A 237 -3.72 5.19 2.54
CA CYS A 237 -4.86 5.07 1.63
C CYS A 237 -5.53 3.68 1.70
N HIS A 238 -6.78 3.64 2.17
CA HIS A 238 -7.57 2.42 2.40
C HIS A 238 -7.74 1.46 1.20
N GLY A 239 -7.66 1.98 -0.02
CA GLY A 239 -7.76 1.20 -1.27
C GLY A 239 -6.50 0.42 -1.64
N ILE A 240 -5.33 0.75 -1.07
CA ILE A 240 -4.06 0.08 -1.34
C ILE A 240 -4.18 -1.43 -1.06
N GLY A 241 -3.68 -2.26 -1.98
CA GLY A 241 -3.67 -3.71 -1.85
C GLY A 241 -2.40 -4.24 -1.20
N ILE A 242 -2.55 -5.15 -0.23
CA ILE A 242 -1.44 -5.68 0.57
C ILE A 242 -0.36 -6.37 -0.29
N GLY A 243 -0.74 -7.04 -1.38
CA GLY A 243 0.18 -7.74 -2.29
C GLY A 243 1.30 -6.86 -2.87
N GLY A 244 1.00 -5.60 -3.19
CA GLY A 244 2.03 -4.63 -3.58
C GLY A 244 2.65 -3.93 -2.37
N HIS A 245 1.87 -3.61 -1.35
CA HIS A 245 2.33 -2.81 -0.23
C HIS A 245 3.32 -3.55 0.69
N ALA A 246 3.08 -4.83 0.98
CA ALA A 246 3.91 -5.68 1.82
C ALA A 246 5.11 -6.31 1.08
N THR A 247 5.31 -6.01 -0.21
CA THR A 247 6.40 -6.55 -1.03
C THR A 247 7.42 -5.51 -1.51
N ILE A 248 7.15 -4.22 -1.24
CA ILE A 248 8.04 -3.08 -1.58
C ILE A 248 8.52 -2.30 -0.34
N GLY A 249 8.12 -2.72 0.85
CA GLY A 249 8.33 -2.02 2.12
C GLY A 249 7.03 -1.94 2.90
N GLY A 250 6.18 -0.98 2.52
CA GLY A 250 4.97 -0.66 3.24
C GLY A 250 5.25 0.35 4.35
N PHE A 251 5.60 1.55 3.93
CA PHE A 251 5.89 2.69 4.79
C PHE A 251 4.61 3.48 5.10
N GLY A 252 4.50 3.98 6.34
CA GLY A 252 3.37 4.78 6.82
C GLY A 252 3.56 5.28 8.26
N PRO A 253 2.52 5.90 8.88
CA PRO A 253 2.64 6.62 10.14
C PRO A 253 3.20 5.79 11.31
N MET A 254 2.95 4.48 11.28
CA MET A 254 3.34 3.54 12.33
C MET A 254 4.71 2.89 12.10
N SER A 255 5.37 3.15 10.97
CA SER A 255 6.59 2.43 10.59
C SER A 255 7.75 2.69 11.55
N ARG A 256 7.90 3.91 12.05
CA ARG A 256 8.87 4.25 13.11
C ARG A 256 8.66 3.45 14.40
N MET A 257 7.43 3.02 14.71
CA MET A 257 7.10 2.32 15.95
C MET A 257 7.28 0.80 15.85
N TRP A 258 6.95 0.20 14.70
CA TRP A 258 6.81 -1.25 14.57
C TRP A 258 7.70 -1.91 13.51
N GLY A 259 8.24 -1.13 12.56
CA GLY A 259 8.82 -1.60 11.31
C GLY A 259 7.89 -1.29 10.11
N THR A 260 8.36 -1.53 8.90
CA THR A 260 7.51 -1.48 7.69
C THR A 260 6.56 -2.69 7.62
N THR A 261 5.56 -2.67 6.74
CA THR A 261 4.64 -3.80 6.53
C THR A 261 5.38 -5.12 6.26
N LEU A 262 6.48 -5.09 5.52
CA LEU A 262 7.26 -6.30 5.23
C LEU A 262 8.09 -6.83 6.41
N ASP A 263 8.35 -6.00 7.43
CA ASP A 263 8.99 -6.42 8.68
C ASP A 263 8.03 -7.23 9.57
N HIS A 264 6.79 -7.39 9.11
CA HIS A 264 5.74 -8.19 9.74
C HIS A 264 5.41 -9.45 8.94
N VAL A 265 5.96 -9.66 7.73
CA VAL A 265 5.78 -10.89 6.97
C VAL A 265 6.68 -11.98 7.54
N GLU A 266 6.10 -13.12 7.93
CA GLU A 266 6.81 -14.29 8.48
C GLU A 266 6.99 -15.41 7.43
N GLU A 267 6.01 -15.55 6.54
CA GLU A 267 5.94 -16.52 5.45
C GLU A 267 5.08 -15.94 4.32
N VAL A 268 5.34 -16.35 3.08
CA VAL A 268 4.45 -16.12 1.92
C VAL A 268 4.19 -17.42 1.17
N GLU A 269 3.02 -17.50 0.54
CA GLU A 269 2.75 -18.40 -0.59
C GLU A 269 2.90 -17.64 -1.89
N VAL A 270 3.66 -18.19 -2.84
CA VAL A 270 4.05 -17.50 -4.07
C VAL A 270 3.91 -18.45 -5.26
N VAL A 271 3.33 -17.95 -6.36
CA VAL A 271 3.44 -18.59 -7.67
C VAL A 271 4.63 -18.01 -8.42
N THR A 272 5.55 -18.89 -8.81
CA THR A 272 6.84 -18.57 -9.43
C THR A 272 6.78 -18.71 -10.96
N ALA A 273 7.82 -18.26 -11.68
CA ALA A 273 7.76 -18.04 -13.13
C ALA A 273 7.61 -19.31 -13.97
N ASN A 274 7.91 -20.47 -13.38
CA ASN A 274 7.68 -21.80 -13.95
C ASN A 274 6.32 -22.42 -13.55
N GLY A 275 5.41 -21.63 -12.99
CA GLY A 275 4.10 -22.07 -12.51
C GLY A 275 4.13 -22.89 -11.21
N THR A 276 5.26 -23.00 -10.51
CA THR A 276 5.31 -23.72 -9.22
C THR A 276 4.74 -22.85 -8.10
N ILE A 277 3.90 -23.44 -7.25
CA ILE A 277 3.39 -22.84 -6.02
C ILE A 277 4.32 -23.23 -4.87
N VAL A 278 4.95 -22.25 -4.22
CA VAL A 278 5.93 -22.46 -3.14
C VAL A 278 5.59 -21.66 -1.89
N ARG A 279 6.07 -22.13 -0.73
CA ARG A 279 6.11 -21.35 0.51
C ARG A 279 7.52 -20.82 0.74
N ALA A 280 7.65 -19.53 1.04
CA ALA A 280 8.94 -18.89 1.31
C ALA A 280 8.93 -18.20 2.69
N SER A 281 9.99 -18.38 3.47
CA SER A 281 10.15 -17.89 4.85
C SER A 281 11.63 -17.80 5.22
N ASN A 282 11.96 -17.44 6.47
CA ASN A 282 13.34 -17.50 6.98
C ASN A 282 13.94 -18.92 7.07
N HIS A 283 13.18 -19.98 6.70
CA HIS A 283 13.61 -21.38 6.79
C HIS A 283 13.40 -22.19 5.49
N HIS A 284 12.67 -21.66 4.51
CA HIS A 284 12.41 -22.31 3.21
C HIS A 284 12.44 -21.25 2.10
N ASN A 285 13.12 -21.53 0.97
CA ASN A 285 13.26 -20.59 -0.17
C ASN A 285 13.67 -19.18 0.32
N THR A 286 14.73 -19.12 1.13
CA THR A 286 15.11 -17.95 1.93
C THR A 286 15.58 -16.76 1.10
N ASP A 287 16.10 -17.06 -0.09
CA ASP A 287 16.47 -16.14 -1.16
C ASP A 287 15.24 -15.50 -1.82
N LEU A 288 14.25 -16.30 -2.22
CA LEU A 288 12.95 -15.79 -2.67
C LEU A 288 12.27 -14.99 -1.56
N PHE A 289 12.38 -15.42 -0.30
CA PHE A 289 11.83 -14.68 0.85
C PHE A 289 12.57 -13.36 1.15
N PHE A 290 13.84 -13.24 0.81
CA PHE A 290 14.58 -11.97 0.83
C PHE A 290 14.06 -11.03 -0.28
N ALA A 291 13.94 -11.53 -1.51
CA ALA A 291 13.54 -10.76 -2.69
C ALA A 291 12.07 -10.27 -2.63
N ILE A 292 11.14 -11.15 -2.25
CA ILE A 292 9.71 -10.80 -2.08
C ILE A 292 9.54 -9.69 -1.04
N ARG A 293 10.40 -9.63 -0.01
CA ARG A 293 10.44 -8.54 0.97
C ARG A 293 11.29 -7.36 0.47
N GLY A 294 10.83 -6.70 -0.60
CA GLY A 294 11.35 -5.40 -1.05
C GLY A 294 11.30 -5.19 -2.56
N ALA A 295 11.23 -6.26 -3.35
CA ALA A 295 11.22 -6.24 -4.82
C ALA A 295 10.14 -7.15 -5.44
N GLY A 296 9.17 -7.63 -4.66
CA GLY A 296 8.41 -8.86 -4.99
C GLY A 296 7.66 -8.89 -6.32
N ALA A 297 7.30 -7.74 -6.90
CA ALA A 297 6.71 -7.63 -8.24
C ALA A 297 7.59 -8.18 -9.37
N GLY A 298 8.89 -8.38 -9.13
CA GLY A 298 9.84 -9.01 -10.06
C GLY A 298 10.06 -10.53 -9.87
N PHE A 299 9.43 -11.16 -8.87
CA PHE A 299 9.80 -12.53 -8.42
C PHE A 299 8.63 -13.52 -8.30
N GLY A 300 7.39 -13.06 -8.23
CA GLY A 300 6.24 -13.95 -8.17
C GLY A 300 4.95 -13.30 -7.72
N ILE A 301 3.85 -14.05 -7.84
CA ILE A 301 2.52 -13.62 -7.42
C ILE A 301 2.24 -14.18 -6.03
N VAL A 302 2.25 -13.31 -5.02
CA VAL A 302 1.96 -13.69 -3.63
C VAL A 302 0.45 -13.92 -3.47
N THR A 303 0.06 -15.16 -3.15
CA THR A 303 -1.35 -15.55 -2.94
C THR A 303 -1.79 -15.37 -1.49
N GLU A 304 -0.89 -15.62 -0.54
CA GLU A 304 -1.11 -15.48 0.91
C GLU A 304 0.16 -14.97 1.61
N PHE A 305 0.01 -14.10 2.60
CA PHE A 305 1.04 -13.75 3.59
C PHE A 305 0.66 -14.35 4.95
N LYS A 306 1.59 -15.00 5.67
CA LYS A 306 1.50 -15.10 7.15
C LYS A 306 2.15 -13.86 7.74
N MET A 307 1.41 -13.12 8.56
CA MET A 307 1.84 -11.84 9.11
C MET A 307 1.73 -11.77 10.63
N ARG A 308 2.79 -11.26 11.25
CA ARG A 308 2.89 -10.94 12.67
C ARG A 308 2.10 -9.68 12.98
N THR A 309 1.06 -9.78 13.81
CA THR A 309 0.30 -8.60 14.25
C THR A 309 0.89 -7.96 15.52
N ARG A 310 0.43 -6.76 15.88
CA ARG A 310 0.70 -6.09 17.17
C ARG A 310 -0.62 -5.78 17.86
N SER A 311 -0.60 -5.62 19.19
CA SER A 311 -1.72 -5.01 19.91
C SER A 311 -1.82 -3.53 19.53
N ILE A 312 -2.99 -3.06 19.14
CA ILE A 312 -3.22 -1.64 18.86
C ILE A 312 -3.21 -0.83 20.17
N PRO A 313 -2.72 0.42 20.16
CA PRO A 313 -2.91 1.34 21.29
C PRO A 313 -4.40 1.65 21.47
N ARG A 314 -4.84 1.85 22.72
CA ARG A 314 -6.23 2.23 23.03
C ARG A 314 -6.58 3.66 22.63
N GLU A 315 -5.58 4.54 22.68
CA GLU A 315 -5.66 5.94 22.34
C GLU A 315 -4.45 6.28 21.47
N VAL A 316 -4.69 7.02 20.39
CA VAL A 316 -3.65 7.75 19.66
C VAL A 316 -3.78 9.23 20.04
N LEU A 317 -2.65 9.91 20.20
CA LEU A 317 -2.59 11.36 20.33
C LEU A 317 -2.07 11.93 19.02
N HIS A 318 -2.87 12.78 18.39
CA HIS A 318 -2.42 13.58 17.27
C HIS A 318 -1.98 14.98 17.73
N LEU A 319 -1.09 15.57 16.95
CA LEU A 319 -0.56 16.91 17.13
C LEU A 319 0.05 17.35 15.81
N ASP A 320 -0.62 18.30 15.18
CA ASP A 320 -0.17 18.96 13.97
C ASP A 320 -0.02 20.48 14.32
N LEU A 321 0.81 21.30 13.65
CA LEU A 321 1.04 22.75 13.96
C LEU A 321 0.91 23.75 12.76
N THR A 322 -0.22 24.46 12.61
CA THR A 322 -0.56 25.25 11.39
C THR A 322 0.04 26.64 11.41
N PHE A 323 0.65 27.06 10.30
CA PHE A 323 1.29 28.37 10.16
C PHE A 323 1.09 29.00 8.78
N ASP A 324 0.58 30.23 8.73
CA ASP A 324 0.47 31.00 7.50
C ASP A 324 1.75 31.82 7.27
N PHE A 325 2.68 31.33 6.45
CA PHE A 325 3.96 31.99 6.19
C PHE A 325 3.95 32.88 4.94
N GLU A 326 3.86 34.20 5.16
CA GLU A 326 4.11 35.20 4.12
C GLU A 326 5.59 35.26 3.68
N GLN A 327 6.50 34.78 4.53
CA GLN A 327 7.95 34.78 4.28
C GLN A 327 8.53 33.36 4.27
N SER A 328 9.27 33.04 3.21
CA SER A 328 10.10 31.85 3.05
C SER A 328 11.11 31.66 4.20
N THR A 329 11.58 32.77 4.78
CA THR A 329 12.51 32.77 5.91
C THR A 329 11.92 32.24 7.21
N ASP A 330 10.59 32.32 7.40
CA ASP A 330 9.93 31.77 8.58
C ASP A 330 9.68 30.26 8.43
N LEU A 331 9.19 29.84 7.26
CA LEU A 331 9.10 28.42 6.88
C LEU A 331 10.47 27.71 7.01
N THR A 332 11.54 28.38 6.60
CA THR A 332 12.92 27.88 6.72
C THR A 332 13.28 27.56 8.17
N LYS A 333 12.90 28.41 9.14
CA LYS A 333 13.18 28.18 10.58
C LYS A 333 12.43 26.96 11.10
N GLU A 334 11.16 26.82 10.76
CA GLU A 334 10.34 25.70 11.23
C GLU A 334 10.72 24.37 10.55
N PHE A 335 11.13 24.38 9.28
CA PHE A 335 11.73 23.20 8.66
C PHE A 335 13.08 22.83 9.29
N ILE A 336 13.93 23.80 9.65
CA ILE A 336 15.19 23.53 10.38
C ILE A 336 14.90 22.90 11.76
N LYS A 337 13.85 23.32 12.46
CA LYS A 337 13.39 22.68 13.71
C LYS A 337 12.89 21.26 13.46
N TRP A 338 12.02 21.08 12.47
CA TRP A 338 11.44 19.78 12.12
C TRP A 338 12.50 18.77 11.65
N GLN A 339 13.42 19.18 10.77
CA GLN A 339 14.51 18.33 10.28
C GLN A 339 15.42 17.88 11.43
N LYS A 340 15.68 18.73 12.44
CA LYS A 340 16.41 18.33 13.66
C LYS A 340 15.67 17.28 14.47
N LEU A 341 14.34 17.33 14.52
CA LEU A 341 13.51 16.33 15.18
C LEU A 341 13.50 15.01 14.39
N ALA A 342 13.35 15.07 13.07
CA ALA A 342 13.42 13.88 12.19
C ALA A 342 14.81 13.21 12.20
N ALA A 343 15.88 14.00 12.36
CA ALA A 343 17.26 13.52 12.44
C ALA A 343 17.71 13.05 13.83
N ASP A 344 16.89 13.25 14.88
CA ASP A 344 17.22 12.78 16.22
C ASP A 344 17.05 11.25 16.31
N ARG A 345 18.18 10.53 16.23
CA ARG A 345 18.23 9.07 16.43
C ARG A 345 17.75 8.61 17.81
N THR A 346 17.62 9.52 18.77
CA THR A 346 17.07 9.23 20.10
C THR A 346 15.56 9.46 20.18
N LEU A 347 14.91 10.04 19.17
CA LEU A 347 13.46 10.27 19.13
C LEU A 347 12.70 8.96 19.34
N ASP A 348 11.72 8.98 20.26
CA ASP A 348 10.93 7.80 20.61
C ASP A 348 10.29 7.16 19.37
N HIS A 349 10.34 5.84 19.28
CA HIS A 349 9.86 5.09 18.12
C HIS A 349 8.34 5.26 17.92
N ARG A 350 7.59 5.61 18.98
CA ARG A 350 6.16 5.97 18.91
C ARG A 350 5.88 7.31 18.21
N PHE A 351 6.88 8.17 18.03
CA PHE A 351 6.69 9.50 17.45
C PHE A 351 6.90 9.44 15.93
N GLY A 352 5.79 9.37 15.18
CA GLY A 352 5.77 9.70 13.75
C GLY A 352 5.62 11.21 13.56
N THR A 353 6.20 11.77 12.51
CA THR A 353 6.04 13.19 12.16
C THR A 353 6.27 13.42 10.68
N GLU A 354 5.60 14.43 10.13
CA GLU A 354 5.74 14.88 8.76
C GLU A 354 5.63 16.40 8.68
N PHE A 355 6.11 16.96 7.58
CA PHE A 355 6.09 18.39 7.27
C PHE A 355 5.52 18.55 5.86
N THR A 356 4.29 19.06 5.78
CA THR A 356 3.52 19.18 4.55
C THR A 356 3.39 20.64 4.13
N VAL A 357 3.57 20.88 2.83
CA VAL A 357 3.62 22.20 2.20
C VAL A 357 2.63 22.21 1.04
N THR A 358 1.69 23.15 1.07
CA THR A 358 0.61 23.28 0.08
C THR A 358 0.36 24.76 -0.28
N PRO A 359 -0.32 25.06 -1.40
CA PRO A 359 -0.56 26.44 -1.86
C PRO A 359 -1.81 27.12 -1.27
N LEU A 360 -2.43 26.61 -0.19
CA LEU A 360 -3.83 26.91 0.19
C LEU A 360 -4.04 28.25 0.94
N GLY A 361 -3.68 29.38 0.34
CA GLY A 361 -4.02 30.73 0.81
C GLY A 361 -4.92 31.50 -0.17
N VAL A 362 -6.10 31.95 0.28
CA VAL A 362 -7.19 32.50 -0.57
C VAL A 362 -6.84 33.82 -1.30
N LEU A 363 -5.72 34.49 -0.97
CA LEU A 363 -5.30 35.76 -1.57
C LEU A 363 -3.77 35.83 -1.81
N LYS A 364 -3.24 35.08 -2.80
CA LYS A 364 -1.82 35.13 -3.22
C LYS A 364 -0.80 35.09 -2.06
N LYS A 365 -1.11 34.31 -1.03
CA LYS A 365 -0.23 33.98 0.09
C LYS A 365 -0.06 32.47 0.13
N LEU A 366 1.11 31.99 0.54
CA LEU A 366 1.28 30.58 0.88
C LEU A 366 0.84 30.40 2.33
N SER A 367 0.07 29.35 2.59
CA SER A 367 -0.53 29.00 3.88
C SER A 367 -0.29 27.52 4.13
N TYR A 368 0.27 27.15 5.28
CA TYR A 368 0.84 25.83 5.52
C TYR A 368 0.05 25.13 6.62
N GLN A 369 -0.84 24.22 6.23
CA GLN A 369 -1.73 23.52 7.15
C GLN A 369 -1.07 22.32 7.84
N VAL A 370 -1.20 22.29 9.16
CA VAL A 370 -0.83 21.19 10.05
C VAL A 370 -1.73 21.39 11.31
N ALA A 371 -2.99 20.93 11.39
CA ALA A 371 -3.94 21.40 12.43
C ALA A 371 -3.64 21.08 13.94
N ILE A 372 -3.46 22.09 14.82
CA ILE A 372 -3.40 21.85 16.29
C ILE A 372 -4.77 21.40 16.83
N ILE A 373 -4.97 20.09 16.93
CA ILE A 373 -6.09 19.48 17.65
C ILE A 373 -5.54 18.42 18.60
N SER A 374 -5.60 18.67 19.91
CA SER A 374 -5.16 17.72 20.94
C SER A 374 -6.22 16.65 21.24
N SER A 375 -6.74 16.01 20.20
CA SER A 375 -7.63 14.85 20.34
C SER A 375 -6.83 13.62 20.79
N ARG A 376 -7.28 13.02 21.89
CA ARG A 376 -7.10 11.59 22.12
C ARG A 376 -8.26 10.89 21.43
N GLU A 377 -7.97 9.97 20.55
CA GLU A 377 -8.98 9.23 19.79
C GLU A 377 -8.60 7.75 19.68
N SER A 378 -9.55 6.89 19.30
CA SER A 378 -9.24 5.47 19.16
C SER A 378 -8.35 5.22 17.95
N TRP A 379 -7.73 4.03 17.91
CA TRP A 379 -6.95 3.56 16.77
C TRP A 379 -7.70 3.71 15.44
N GLU A 380 -8.97 3.30 15.43
CA GLU A 380 -9.84 3.31 14.26
C GLU A 380 -10.17 4.73 13.80
N THR A 381 -10.44 5.65 14.73
CA THR A 381 -10.64 7.07 14.40
C THR A 381 -9.37 7.68 13.84
N SER A 382 -8.21 7.35 14.43
CA SER A 382 -6.89 7.81 13.97
C SER A 382 -6.58 7.36 12.54
N LEU A 383 -6.86 6.11 12.18
CA LEU A 383 -6.68 5.65 10.80
C LEU A 383 -7.61 6.37 9.82
N ALA A 384 -8.89 6.55 10.18
CA ALA A 384 -9.85 7.29 9.36
C ALA A 384 -9.51 8.79 9.23
N ARG A 385 -8.98 9.43 10.29
CA ARG A 385 -8.48 10.82 10.25
C ARG A 385 -7.36 10.95 9.21
N ARG A 386 -6.36 10.07 9.30
CA ARG A 386 -5.20 10.06 8.40
C ARG A 386 -5.61 9.76 6.95
N GLU A 387 -6.54 8.83 6.72
CA GLU A 387 -7.09 8.60 5.37
C GLU A 387 -7.76 9.86 4.81
N SER A 388 -8.60 10.53 5.61
CA SER A 388 -9.28 11.75 5.23
C SER A 388 -8.31 12.88 4.88
N GLU A 389 -7.19 12.99 5.59
CA GLU A 389 -6.12 13.98 5.35
C GLU A 389 -5.37 13.69 4.05
N GLU A 390 -4.87 12.46 3.87
CA GLU A 390 -4.15 12.08 2.64
C GLU A 390 -5.07 12.20 1.41
N SER A 391 -6.37 11.93 1.57
CA SER A 391 -7.39 12.06 0.51
C SER A 391 -7.66 13.50 0.05
N LEU A 392 -7.25 14.53 0.81
CA LEU A 392 -7.26 15.93 0.35
C LEU A 392 -6.19 16.22 -0.72
N HIS A 393 -5.27 15.27 -0.92
CA HIS A 393 -4.01 15.51 -1.60
C HIS A 393 -3.71 14.42 -2.65
N ILE A 394 -3.96 13.15 -2.33
CA ILE A 394 -3.91 12.00 -3.25
C ILE A 394 -5.32 11.36 -3.29
N PRO A 395 -6.08 11.52 -4.38
CA PRO A 395 -7.45 11.00 -4.47
C PRO A 395 -7.49 9.47 -4.52
N ASN A 396 -8.43 8.87 -3.78
CA ASN A 396 -8.78 7.45 -3.88
C ASN A 396 -9.59 7.11 -5.16
N HIS A 397 -9.48 7.91 -6.22
CA HIS A 397 -10.12 7.69 -7.51
C HIS A 397 -9.17 8.06 -8.67
N PRO A 398 -9.28 7.37 -9.83
CA PRO A 398 -8.44 7.61 -11.01
C PRO A 398 -8.31 9.10 -11.39
N SER A 399 -7.07 9.57 -11.39
CA SER A 399 -6.71 10.97 -11.62
C SER A 399 -5.39 11.06 -12.40
N LYS A 400 -5.09 12.19 -13.04
CA LYS A 400 -3.76 12.42 -13.63
C LYS A 400 -2.76 12.70 -12.51
N LEU A 401 -1.91 11.74 -12.18
CA LEU A 401 -1.00 11.84 -11.04
C LEU A 401 0.43 12.13 -11.52
N LEU A 402 0.92 13.33 -11.22
CA LEU A 402 2.36 13.61 -11.19
C LEU A 402 2.88 13.25 -9.79
N LEU A 403 4.05 12.62 -9.70
CA LEU A 403 4.70 12.31 -8.42
C LEU A 403 6.23 12.29 -8.57
N LYS A 404 6.94 12.76 -7.54
CA LYS A 404 8.40 12.64 -7.35
C LYS A 404 8.71 12.23 -5.90
N GLY A 405 9.85 11.59 -5.65
CA GLY A 405 10.26 11.21 -4.29
C GLY A 405 11.77 11.04 -4.12
N LEU A 406 12.27 11.21 -2.89
CA LEU A 406 13.70 11.12 -2.55
C LEU A 406 13.87 10.80 -1.05
N GLY A 407 14.76 9.88 -0.70
CA GLY A 407 15.15 9.57 0.69
C GLY A 407 16.44 10.27 1.10
N PHE A 408 16.51 10.73 2.34
CA PHE A 408 17.68 11.43 2.91
C PHE A 408 18.32 10.60 4.02
N THR A 409 19.63 10.43 3.98
CA THR A 409 20.44 9.79 5.03
C THR A 409 20.80 10.77 6.15
N GLN A 410 21.68 10.35 7.06
CA GLN A 410 22.31 11.24 8.05
C GLN A 410 23.26 12.27 7.43
N GLU A 411 23.78 11.98 6.25
CA GLU A 411 24.82 12.78 5.58
C GLU A 411 24.18 13.82 4.64
N ASP A 412 22.94 13.57 4.19
CA ASP A 412 22.14 14.46 3.34
C ASP A 412 21.27 15.46 4.15
N VAL A 413 21.67 15.78 5.39
CA VAL A 413 20.94 16.70 6.27
C VAL A 413 21.15 18.15 5.78
N LEU A 414 20.09 18.75 5.23
CA LEU A 414 20.17 20.02 4.52
C LEU A 414 20.59 21.19 5.44
N ALA A 415 21.48 22.04 4.94
CA ALA A 415 21.93 23.26 5.59
C ALA A 415 20.89 24.39 5.50
N GLY A 416 20.96 25.37 6.42
CA GLY A 416 19.91 26.38 6.57
C GLY A 416 19.77 27.36 5.38
N ASP A 417 20.85 27.57 4.64
CA ASP A 417 20.89 28.30 3.38
C ASP A 417 20.30 27.47 2.22
N GLN A 418 20.65 26.18 2.11
CA GLN A 418 20.05 25.25 1.15
C GLN A 418 18.52 25.16 1.32
N ILE A 419 18.04 25.12 2.57
CA ILE A 419 16.61 25.13 2.91
C ILE A 419 15.95 26.45 2.51
N ALA A 420 16.62 27.60 2.73
CA ALA A 420 16.12 28.90 2.27
C ALA A 420 15.99 28.97 0.74
N ASP A 421 16.98 28.46 0.01
CA ASP A 421 17.01 28.43 -1.46
C ASP A 421 15.97 27.48 -2.10
N LEU A 422 15.54 26.44 -1.38
CA LEU A 422 14.41 25.60 -1.75
C LEU A 422 13.08 26.34 -1.59
N PHE A 423 12.90 27.03 -0.46
CA PHE A 423 11.63 27.68 -0.14
C PHE A 423 11.43 29.05 -0.78
N GLU A 424 12.49 29.81 -1.09
CA GLU A 424 12.36 31.00 -1.93
C GLU A 424 12.00 30.61 -3.38
N TYR A 425 12.62 29.54 -3.91
CA TYR A 425 12.20 28.96 -5.19
C TYR A 425 10.71 28.58 -5.17
N LEU A 426 10.26 27.88 -4.13
CA LEU A 426 8.86 27.44 -4.03
C LEU A 426 7.89 28.62 -3.90
N LYS A 427 8.24 29.65 -3.11
CA LYS A 427 7.48 30.91 -2.96
C LYS A 427 7.31 31.67 -4.28
N VAL A 428 8.32 31.65 -5.15
CA VAL A 428 8.26 32.24 -6.50
C VAL A 428 7.44 31.36 -7.45
N LYS A 429 7.63 30.03 -7.41
CA LYS A 429 7.05 29.09 -8.37
C LYS A 429 5.61 28.67 -8.07
N SER A 430 5.20 28.66 -6.80
CA SER A 430 3.81 28.35 -6.39
C SER A 430 2.76 29.28 -7.01
N GLN A 431 3.17 30.44 -7.52
CA GLN A 431 2.28 31.38 -8.22
C GLN A 431 1.85 30.86 -9.61
N LEU A 432 2.46 29.78 -10.12
CA LEU A 432 2.14 29.17 -11.42
C LEU A 432 1.01 28.15 -11.35
N SER A 433 0.86 27.44 -10.22
CA SER A 433 -0.16 26.41 -10.02
C SER A 433 -0.52 26.27 -8.54
N THR A 434 -1.79 26.03 -8.26
CA THR A 434 -2.30 25.66 -6.92
C THR A 434 -2.62 24.17 -6.81
N SER A 435 -2.33 23.36 -7.83
CA SER A 435 -2.47 21.89 -7.77
C SER A 435 -1.10 21.27 -7.55
N TRP A 436 -0.68 21.16 -6.29
CA TRP A 436 0.50 20.41 -5.86
C TRP A 436 0.53 20.28 -4.33
N SER A 437 1.24 19.26 -3.84
CA SER A 437 1.60 19.09 -2.44
C SER A 437 3.04 18.58 -2.35
N ILE A 438 3.78 19.06 -1.35
CA ILE A 438 5.14 18.61 -1.01
C ILE A 438 5.11 18.15 0.45
N LYS A 439 5.50 16.90 0.70
CA LYS A 439 5.51 16.28 2.02
C LYS A 439 6.90 15.70 2.32
N PHE A 440 7.40 15.95 3.52
CA PHE A 440 8.56 15.26 4.08
C PHE A 440 8.08 14.41 5.26
N THR A 441 8.31 13.11 5.28
CA THR A 441 7.88 12.21 6.37
C THR A 441 9.10 11.59 7.05
N ALA A 442 9.16 11.65 8.39
CA ALA A 442 10.26 11.10 9.17
C ALA A 442 10.22 9.55 9.19
N SER A 443 11.39 8.94 8.99
CA SER A 443 11.64 7.50 8.94
C SER A 443 12.54 7.08 10.11
N GLY A 444 13.24 5.95 10.00
CA GLY A 444 14.10 5.40 11.06
C GLY A 444 13.32 4.74 12.19
N GLY A 445 13.86 4.79 13.42
CA GLY A 445 13.30 4.05 14.55
C GLY A 445 13.29 2.54 14.26
N ALA A 446 12.15 1.88 14.47
CA ALA A 446 11.97 0.45 14.17
C ALA A 446 12.18 0.07 12.68
N VAL A 447 12.20 1.04 11.75
CA VAL A 447 12.63 0.79 10.35
C VAL A 447 14.15 0.58 10.26
N ALA A 448 14.92 1.30 11.06
CA ALA A 448 16.39 1.30 11.09
C ALA A 448 16.98 0.25 12.06
N ASP A 449 16.19 -0.23 13.03
CA ASP A 449 16.55 -1.39 13.87
C ASP A 449 16.77 -2.68 13.04
N VAL A 450 16.24 -2.74 11.81
CA VAL A 450 16.35 -3.88 10.90
C VAL A 450 17.59 -3.75 10.02
N PRO A 451 18.52 -4.73 9.98
CA PRO A 451 19.73 -4.66 9.16
C PRO A 451 19.44 -4.50 7.66
N MET A 452 20.29 -3.74 6.95
CA MET A 452 20.14 -3.43 5.52
C MET A 452 19.98 -4.67 4.63
N ALA A 453 20.72 -5.74 4.93
CA ALA A 453 20.70 -7.01 4.18
C ALA A 453 19.71 -8.05 4.73
N ALA A 454 18.79 -7.70 5.64
CA ALA A 454 17.79 -8.64 6.18
C ALA A 454 16.62 -8.92 5.20
N THR A 455 16.44 -8.02 4.24
CA THR A 455 15.33 -7.93 3.28
C THR A 455 15.82 -7.15 2.05
N ALA A 456 15.24 -7.35 0.86
CA ALA A 456 15.60 -6.54 -0.32
C ALA A 456 15.40 -5.02 -0.14
N PHE A 457 14.47 -4.58 0.72
CA PHE A 457 14.22 -3.16 1.02
C PHE A 457 15.47 -2.45 1.57
N ALA A 458 15.98 -1.48 0.79
CA ALA A 458 17.30 -0.88 0.98
C ALA A 458 17.30 0.52 1.62
N HIS A 459 16.23 0.90 2.34
CA HIS A 459 16.07 2.24 2.93
C HIS A 459 16.05 2.23 4.46
N ARG A 460 16.86 1.36 5.07
CA ARG A 460 17.01 1.22 6.54
C ARG A 460 17.77 2.40 7.17
N ASP A 461 18.48 3.16 6.34
CA ASP A 461 19.37 4.27 6.68
C ASP A 461 18.69 5.66 6.66
N LYS A 462 17.49 5.77 6.06
CA LYS A 462 16.88 7.08 5.80
C LYS A 462 16.26 7.70 7.05
N LEU A 463 16.58 8.97 7.29
CA LEU A 463 15.98 9.80 8.34
C LEU A 463 14.61 10.33 7.94
N MET A 464 14.42 10.62 6.65
CA MET A 464 13.17 11.13 6.10
C MET A 464 13.04 10.80 4.61
N PHE A 465 11.81 10.79 4.11
CA PHE A 465 11.52 10.80 2.68
C PHE A 465 10.79 12.08 2.29
N TYR A 466 11.25 12.74 1.23
CA TYR A 466 10.45 13.66 0.43
C TYR A 466 9.54 12.86 -0.51
N GLN A 467 8.31 13.34 -0.63
CA GLN A 467 7.35 12.98 -1.66
C GLN A 467 6.68 14.27 -2.12
N SER A 468 6.58 14.50 -3.42
CA SER A 468 5.67 15.50 -3.97
C SER A 468 4.75 14.87 -4.98
N TYR A 469 3.56 15.44 -5.15
CA TYR A 469 2.59 14.95 -6.10
C TYR A 469 1.54 16.02 -6.45
N SER A 470 0.76 15.74 -7.50
CA SER A 470 -0.38 16.55 -7.94
C SER A 470 -1.41 15.68 -8.66
N VAL A 471 -2.66 16.16 -8.69
CA VAL A 471 -3.75 15.64 -9.53
C VAL A 471 -3.81 16.29 -10.92
N ASP A 472 -2.75 17.02 -11.28
CA ASP A 472 -2.54 17.72 -12.54
C ASP A 472 -1.10 17.49 -13.04
N ASP A 473 -0.95 17.29 -14.36
CA ASP A 473 0.33 17.08 -15.05
C ASP A 473 0.74 18.25 -15.97
N SER A 474 0.06 19.40 -15.84
CA SER A 474 0.33 20.61 -16.62
C SER A 474 1.79 21.07 -16.57
N ARG A 475 2.19 21.83 -17.60
CA ARG A 475 3.53 22.44 -17.70
C ARG A 475 3.82 23.34 -16.50
N GLU A 476 2.81 24.04 -16.02
CA GLU A 476 2.86 24.97 -14.92
C GLU A 476 3.12 24.22 -13.60
N THR A 477 2.36 23.17 -13.32
CA THR A 477 2.54 22.29 -12.15
C THR A 477 3.89 21.56 -12.18
N ARG A 478 4.28 21.00 -13.33
CA ARG A 478 5.61 20.41 -13.54
C ARG A 478 6.74 21.41 -13.29
N SER A 479 6.59 22.66 -13.76
CA SER A 479 7.57 23.73 -13.51
C SER A 479 7.67 24.17 -12.04
N VAL A 480 6.78 23.70 -11.15
CA VAL A 480 6.93 23.78 -9.70
C VAL A 480 7.63 22.52 -9.17
N LEU A 481 7.02 21.34 -9.38
CA LEU A 481 7.42 20.09 -8.73
C LEU A 481 8.72 19.49 -9.28
N ASP A 482 8.87 19.40 -10.60
CA ASP A 482 10.06 18.80 -11.22
C ASP A 482 11.30 19.64 -10.87
N GLY A 483 11.21 20.98 -10.93
CA GLY A 483 12.31 21.88 -10.54
C GLY A 483 12.57 21.99 -9.04
N PHE A 484 11.58 21.69 -8.17
CA PHE A 484 11.83 21.53 -6.73
C PHE A 484 12.59 20.22 -6.47
N HIS A 485 12.21 19.14 -7.16
CA HIS A 485 12.87 17.85 -7.08
C HIS A 485 14.31 17.91 -7.65
N GLU A 486 14.53 18.55 -8.79
CA GLU A 486 15.88 18.83 -9.31
C GLU A 486 16.74 19.60 -8.30
N LYS A 487 16.18 20.62 -7.62
CA LYS A 487 16.89 21.32 -6.54
C LYS A 487 17.25 20.39 -5.38
N LEU A 488 16.38 19.45 -4.99
CA LEU A 488 16.72 18.46 -3.96
C LEU A 488 17.79 17.46 -4.42
N LEU A 489 17.73 16.98 -5.67
CA LEU A 489 18.75 16.07 -6.23
C LEU A 489 20.15 16.71 -6.21
N ASN A 490 20.25 18.00 -6.58
CA ASN A 490 21.51 18.75 -6.51
C ASN A 490 22.05 19.00 -5.07
N LEU A 491 21.31 18.59 -4.03
CA LEU A 491 21.71 18.69 -2.62
C LEU A 491 22.00 17.32 -1.96
N VAL A 492 21.79 16.21 -2.69
CA VAL A 492 21.99 14.83 -2.22
C VAL A 492 23.04 14.17 -3.09
N HIS A 493 24.04 13.53 -2.47
CA HIS A 493 25.11 12.85 -3.20
C HIS A 493 24.54 11.78 -4.16
N ASP A 494 25.08 11.68 -5.39
CA ASP A 494 24.58 10.76 -6.45
C ASP A 494 24.51 9.28 -5.99
N GLU A 495 25.36 8.88 -5.04
CA GLU A 495 25.36 7.54 -4.45
C GLU A 495 24.29 7.33 -3.35
N HIS A 496 23.76 8.41 -2.78
CA HIS A 496 22.65 8.41 -1.83
C HIS A 496 21.28 8.63 -2.48
N GLN A 497 21.23 9.19 -3.70
CA GLN A 497 20.00 9.42 -4.48
C GLN A 497 19.23 8.10 -4.68
N SER A 498 18.24 7.91 -3.82
CA SER A 498 17.44 6.69 -3.68
C SER A 498 16.05 7.07 -3.18
N THR A 499 15.03 6.27 -3.50
CA THR A 499 13.64 6.57 -3.13
C THR A 499 12.85 5.29 -2.90
N TYR A 500 11.80 5.39 -2.09
CA TYR A 500 10.92 4.27 -1.75
C TYR A 500 10.14 3.78 -2.98
N PRO A 501 10.07 2.47 -3.29
CA PRO A 501 9.43 1.99 -4.52
C PRO A 501 7.89 2.16 -4.53
N GLY A 502 7.28 2.48 -3.38
CA GLY A 502 5.88 2.93 -3.33
C GLY A 502 5.65 4.34 -3.88
N PHE A 503 6.73 5.10 -4.12
CA PHE A 503 6.73 6.38 -4.82
C PHE A 503 7.17 6.18 -6.29
N SER A 504 6.49 5.27 -7.01
CA SER A 504 6.86 4.84 -8.35
C SER A 504 6.67 5.96 -9.40
N ASP A 505 7.69 6.80 -9.58
CA ASP A 505 7.77 7.82 -10.63
C ASP A 505 8.17 7.15 -11.97
N PRO A 506 7.33 7.18 -13.02
CA PRO A 506 7.68 6.63 -14.34
C PRO A 506 8.94 7.24 -14.97
N GLU A 507 9.28 8.48 -14.57
CA GLU A 507 10.40 9.25 -15.12
C GLU A 507 11.70 9.08 -14.30
N LEU A 508 11.67 8.21 -13.27
CA LEU A 508 12.81 7.97 -12.38
C LEU A 508 14.01 7.38 -13.14
N ARG A 509 15.17 8.03 -13.00
CA ARG A 509 16.43 7.57 -13.60
C ARG A 509 17.02 6.43 -12.77
N ASN A 510 17.52 5.40 -13.44
CA ASN A 510 18.16 4.21 -12.82
C ASN A 510 17.32 3.57 -11.68
N PRO A 511 16.03 3.29 -11.90
CA PRO A 511 15.07 3.00 -10.83
C PRO A 511 15.50 1.79 -9.98
N GLN A 512 16.08 0.75 -10.58
CA GLN A 512 16.56 -0.43 -9.85
C GLN A 512 17.61 -0.08 -8.78
N ARG A 513 18.56 0.82 -9.10
CA ARG A 513 19.56 1.30 -8.13
C ARG A 513 18.95 2.26 -7.12
N ALA A 514 18.02 3.12 -7.53
CA ALA A 514 17.32 4.04 -6.64
C ALA A 514 16.41 3.31 -5.63
N TYR A 515 15.85 2.15 -6.00
CA TYR A 515 14.97 1.32 -5.17
C TYR A 515 15.72 0.34 -4.27
N TRP A 516 16.80 -0.30 -4.76
CA TRP A 516 17.45 -1.42 -4.05
C TRP A 516 18.92 -1.21 -3.70
N GLY A 517 19.55 -0.11 -4.15
CA GLY A 517 20.87 0.32 -3.68
C GLY A 517 21.92 -0.81 -3.61
N SER A 518 22.45 -1.06 -2.41
CA SER A 518 23.44 -2.13 -2.16
C SER A 518 22.87 -3.55 -2.18
N ASN A 519 21.54 -3.74 -2.14
CA ASN A 519 20.88 -5.03 -2.24
C ASN A 519 20.62 -5.45 -3.71
N LEU A 520 20.76 -4.54 -4.69
CA LEU A 520 20.49 -4.82 -6.10
C LEU A 520 21.29 -6.02 -6.66
N PRO A 521 22.61 -6.17 -6.44
CA PRO A 521 23.35 -7.32 -6.98
C PRO A 521 22.93 -8.68 -6.42
N ALA A 522 22.28 -8.71 -5.25
CA ALA A 522 21.66 -9.92 -4.73
C ALA A 522 20.32 -10.22 -5.41
N LEU A 523 19.53 -9.19 -5.72
CA LEU A 523 18.28 -9.35 -6.46
C LEU A 523 18.50 -9.87 -7.89
N GLU A 524 19.53 -9.37 -8.58
CA GLU A 524 19.95 -9.85 -9.91
C GLU A 524 20.25 -11.36 -9.85
N GLN A 525 21.13 -11.81 -8.94
CA GLN A 525 21.46 -13.23 -8.78
C GLN A 525 20.24 -14.13 -8.44
N ILE A 526 19.27 -13.60 -7.70
CA ILE A 526 18.02 -14.31 -7.37
C ILE A 526 17.06 -14.31 -8.57
N LYS A 527 17.04 -13.24 -9.39
CA LYS A 527 16.21 -13.12 -10.59
C LYS A 527 16.63 -14.15 -11.64
N ALA A 528 17.93 -14.24 -11.95
CA ALA A 528 18.52 -15.28 -12.78
C ALA A 528 18.19 -16.73 -12.32
N SER A 529 17.93 -16.92 -11.01
CA SER A 529 17.64 -18.24 -10.43
C SER A 529 16.14 -18.60 -10.46
N TRP A 530 15.24 -17.63 -10.22
CA TRP A 530 13.80 -17.87 -10.06
C TRP A 530 12.95 -17.47 -11.27
N ASP A 531 13.44 -16.56 -12.11
CA ASP A 531 12.75 -16.06 -13.30
C ASP A 531 13.74 -15.62 -14.41
N PRO A 532 14.56 -16.55 -14.96
CA PRO A 532 15.54 -16.27 -16.03
C PRO A 532 14.92 -15.92 -17.39
N SER A 533 13.60 -16.09 -17.54
CA SER A 533 12.85 -15.61 -18.71
C SER A 533 12.25 -14.21 -18.47
N ASP A 534 12.41 -13.66 -17.27
CA ASP A 534 11.84 -12.40 -16.82
C ASP A 534 10.33 -12.31 -17.09
N ILE A 535 9.57 -13.34 -16.74
CA ILE A 535 8.11 -13.39 -16.87
C ILE A 535 7.46 -12.30 -16.01
N PHE A 536 7.95 -12.09 -14.79
CA PHE A 536 7.49 -11.02 -13.90
C PHE A 536 8.27 -9.73 -14.16
N HIS A 537 7.89 -9.03 -15.24
CA HIS A 537 8.50 -7.79 -15.68
C HIS A 537 7.58 -6.58 -15.45
N HIS A 538 8.17 -5.43 -15.16
CA HIS A 538 7.65 -4.11 -15.51
C HIS A 538 8.84 -3.19 -15.78
N PRO A 539 8.70 -2.02 -16.43
CA PRO A 539 9.83 -1.17 -16.82
C PRO A 539 10.77 -0.68 -15.69
N GLN A 540 10.44 -0.98 -14.42
CA GLN A 540 11.23 -0.65 -13.23
C GLN A 540 11.44 -1.86 -12.29
N SER A 541 11.18 -3.09 -12.75
CA SER A 541 11.46 -4.30 -11.97
C SER A 541 12.97 -4.57 -11.88
N SER A 542 13.36 -5.46 -10.95
CA SER A 542 14.68 -6.09 -10.98
C SER A 542 14.80 -6.95 -12.24
N GLN A 543 15.88 -6.75 -12.99
CA GLN A 543 16.18 -7.37 -14.28
C GLN A 543 17.59 -7.96 -14.21
N ASP A 544 17.87 -9.00 -15.00
CA ASP A 544 19.25 -9.43 -15.26
C ASP A 544 19.92 -8.48 -16.27
N PHE A 545 21.25 -8.30 -16.16
CA PHE A 545 22.08 -7.45 -17.03
C PHE A 545 23.26 -8.24 -17.63
#